data_AF-A0A395N1F1-F1
#
_entry.id   AF-A0A395N1F1-F1
#
_cell.length_a   1.000
_cell.length_b   1.000
_cell.length_c   1.000
_cell.angle_alpha   90.00
_cell.angle_beta   90.00
_cell.angle_gamma   90.00
#
_symmetry.space_group_name_H-M   'P 1'
#
loop_
_entity.id
_entity.type
_entity.pdbx_description
1 polymer ?
#
loop_
_entity_poly.entity_id
_entity_poly.type
_entity_poly.pdbx_seq_one_letter_code
_entity_poly.pdbx_strand_id
1 'polypeptide(L)'
;MTEKKIPNIITRPLPNGVTYDLSTPGRVHITLPTSSTWTSGLHWHETHTEYLCLIKGSIWVQLDDKRDVFTVKEGETAEVEVPPYTWHEWGRASSKGDDVEVVERTDPEDGDKAVFFWNLNGVILDAPKMLSNSLVARLPSRLQGLFLDMWIPLNLFVIFRYLDNVPVFLNAQKLLSVSNVDTKTRLKSVDIALSHFVLWVASWVGWMIGLQPVQTRYTPDAEYAEWHMRQRKYK
;
A
#
# COMPACT_ATOMS: atom_id res chain seq x y z
N MET A 1 3.79 -16.49 28.34
CA MET A 1 4.06 -15.74 27.09
C MET A 1 2.82 -14.92 26.83
N THR A 2 2.91 -13.60 26.90
CA THR A 2 1.77 -12.72 26.56
C THR A 2 1.52 -12.87 25.07
N GLU A 3 0.35 -13.40 24.69
CA GLU A 3 -0.11 -13.37 23.30
C GLU A 3 -0.07 -11.92 22.84
N LYS A 4 0.85 -11.62 21.91
CA LYS A 4 0.98 -10.28 21.35
C LYS A 4 -0.25 -10.05 20.47
N LYS A 5 -1.27 -9.40 21.04
CA LYS A 5 -2.47 -9.02 20.29
C LYS A 5 -2.07 -8.08 19.15
N ILE A 6 -2.28 -8.53 17.92
CA ILE A 6 -2.05 -7.73 16.72
C ILE A 6 -3.15 -6.66 16.66
N PRO A 7 -2.79 -5.37 16.49
CA PRO A 7 -3.77 -4.31 16.51
C PRO A 7 -4.60 -4.28 15.23
N ASN A 8 -5.90 -4.06 15.37
CA ASN A 8 -6.80 -3.78 14.25
C ASN A 8 -6.78 -2.30 13.86
N ILE A 9 -6.39 -1.42 14.77
CA ILE A 9 -6.25 0.01 14.50
C ILE A 9 -4.77 0.35 14.48
N ILE A 10 -4.30 0.89 13.36
CA ILE A 10 -2.89 1.22 13.14
C ILE A 10 -2.77 2.69 12.75
N THR A 11 -2.04 3.46 13.54
CA THR A 11 -1.85 4.90 13.30
C THR A 11 -0.38 5.22 13.00
N ARG A 12 -0.14 6.01 11.96
CA ARG A 12 1.14 6.65 11.67
C ARG A 12 1.10 8.12 12.08
N PRO A 13 2.19 8.67 12.62
CA PRO A 13 2.25 10.09 12.96
C PRO A 13 2.41 10.99 11.73
N LEU A 14 2.14 12.28 11.90
CA LEU A 14 2.47 13.31 10.91
C LEU A 14 3.98 13.33 10.58
N PRO A 15 4.38 13.80 9.39
CA PRO A 15 3.56 14.46 8.35
C PRO A 15 2.72 13.50 7.51
N ASN A 16 3.11 12.24 7.35
CA ASN A 16 2.36 11.21 6.62
C ASN A 16 1.30 10.53 7.51
N GLY A 17 0.58 11.32 8.30
CA GLY A 17 -0.36 10.83 9.30
C GLY A 17 -1.51 10.06 8.65
N VAL A 18 -1.83 8.88 9.16
CA VAL A 18 -2.94 8.06 8.65
C VAL A 18 -3.32 7.07 9.73
N THR A 19 -4.62 6.81 9.87
CA THR A 19 -5.14 5.72 10.69
C THR A 19 -5.83 4.71 9.79
N TYR A 20 -5.46 3.45 9.95
CA TYR A 20 -6.11 2.30 9.33
C TYR A 20 -6.91 1.56 10.41
N ASP A 21 -8.19 1.37 10.18
CA ASP A 21 -9.05 0.49 10.97
C ASP A 21 -9.43 -0.74 10.13
N LEU A 22 -8.86 -1.87 10.55
CA LEU A 22 -8.98 -3.20 9.97
C LEU A 22 -9.96 -4.09 10.77
N SER A 23 -10.74 -3.50 11.67
CA SER A 23 -11.65 -4.24 12.56
C SER A 23 -12.81 -4.91 11.82
N THR A 24 -13.13 -4.44 10.62
CA THR A 24 -14.19 -5.01 9.79
C THR A 24 -13.59 -5.84 8.66
N PRO A 25 -13.93 -7.14 8.55
CA PRO A 25 -13.47 -7.98 7.45
C PRO A 25 -13.78 -7.37 6.08
N GLY A 26 -12.89 -7.62 5.11
CA GLY A 26 -13.08 -7.27 3.69
C GLY A 26 -12.94 -5.79 3.33
N ARG A 27 -12.78 -4.90 4.33
CA ARG A 27 -12.60 -3.47 4.09
C ARG A 27 -11.64 -2.84 5.08
N VAL A 28 -11.11 -1.68 4.69
CA VAL A 28 -10.19 -0.89 5.51
C VAL A 28 -10.72 0.51 5.59
N HIS A 29 -11.02 0.97 6.80
CA HIS A 29 -11.40 2.35 7.02
C HIS A 29 -10.13 3.18 7.24
N ILE A 30 -9.89 4.12 6.34
CA ILE A 30 -8.71 4.99 6.31
C ILE A 30 -9.13 6.39 6.70
N THR A 31 -8.56 6.88 7.79
CA THR A 31 -8.72 8.27 8.25
C THR A 31 -7.43 9.03 8.02
N LEU A 32 -7.52 10.11 7.25
CA LEU A 32 -6.40 11.03 7.03
C LEU A 32 -6.63 12.28 7.88
N PRO A 33 -5.82 12.54 8.93
CA PRO A 33 -5.98 13.72 9.75
C PRO A 33 -5.70 15.01 8.97
N THR A 34 -6.20 16.14 9.47
CA THR A 34 -5.83 17.47 8.95
C THR A 34 -4.32 17.61 8.80
N SER A 35 -3.88 18.24 7.71
CA SER A 35 -2.46 18.43 7.35
C SER A 35 -1.67 17.15 7.01
N SER A 36 -2.30 15.97 6.94
CA SER A 36 -1.60 14.79 6.44
C SER A 36 -1.15 14.96 5.00
N THR A 37 0.12 14.60 4.73
CA THR A 37 0.71 14.50 3.39
C THR A 37 0.66 13.07 2.83
N TRP A 38 -0.04 12.15 3.50
CA TRP A 38 -0.17 10.77 3.07
C TRP A 38 -0.87 10.69 1.71
N THR A 39 -0.37 9.78 0.87
CA THR A 39 -1.02 9.31 -0.35
C THR A 39 -0.92 7.78 -0.38
N SER A 40 -1.80 7.14 -1.16
CA SER A 40 -1.71 5.69 -1.40
C SER A 40 -0.43 5.29 -2.16
N GLY A 41 0.25 6.25 -2.79
CA GLY A 41 1.27 6.01 -3.80
C GLY A 41 0.66 5.53 -5.12
N LEU A 42 1.34 5.81 -6.24
CA LEU A 42 0.88 5.41 -7.57
C LEU A 42 1.10 3.91 -7.79
N HIS A 43 0.02 3.17 -8.00
CA HIS A 43 0.05 1.72 -8.16
C HIS A 43 -1.12 1.21 -9.02
N TRP A 44 -1.18 -0.11 -9.25
CA TRP A 44 -2.35 -0.79 -9.79
C TRP A 44 -2.53 -2.16 -9.14
N HIS A 45 -3.73 -2.71 -9.31
CA HIS A 45 -4.11 -4.08 -8.99
C HIS A 45 -4.29 -4.87 -10.29
N GLU A 46 -3.98 -6.16 -10.30
CA GLU A 46 -4.08 -7.03 -11.47
C GLU A 46 -5.24 -8.01 -11.37
N THR A 47 -5.57 -8.40 -10.14
CA THR A 47 -6.60 -9.41 -9.85
C THR A 47 -7.81 -8.84 -9.14
N HIS A 48 -7.65 -7.70 -8.46
CA HIS A 48 -8.71 -7.05 -7.72
C HIS A 48 -9.22 -5.79 -8.43
N THR A 49 -10.53 -5.60 -8.38
CA THR A 49 -11.15 -4.27 -8.53
C THR A 49 -11.12 -3.61 -7.17
N GLU A 50 -10.61 -2.38 -7.07
CA GLU A 50 -10.68 -1.59 -5.84
C GLU A 50 -11.87 -0.63 -5.88
N TYR A 51 -12.49 -0.40 -4.72
CA TYR A 51 -13.47 0.67 -4.55
C TYR A 51 -13.05 1.59 -3.41
N LEU A 52 -13.04 2.89 -3.70
CA LEU A 52 -12.80 3.97 -2.74
C LEU A 52 -14.14 4.60 -2.37
N CYS A 53 -14.69 4.24 -1.21
CA CYS A 53 -15.93 4.82 -0.70
C CYS A 53 -15.59 6.03 0.19
N LEU A 54 -15.64 7.24 -0.37
CA LEU A 54 -15.50 8.48 0.37
C LEU A 54 -16.75 8.72 1.23
N ILE A 55 -16.58 8.78 2.55
CA ILE A 55 -17.68 8.97 3.50
C ILE A 55 -17.63 10.32 4.20
N LYS A 56 -16.49 11.02 4.14
CA LYS A 56 -16.34 12.36 4.73
C LYS A 56 -15.22 13.16 4.10
N GLY A 57 -15.49 14.44 3.83
CA GLY A 57 -14.49 15.41 3.40
C GLY A 57 -14.22 15.35 1.90
N SER A 58 -12.97 15.61 1.51
CA SER A 58 -12.58 15.73 0.11
C SER A 58 -11.26 14.99 -0.18
N ILE A 59 -11.26 14.18 -1.23
CA ILE A 59 -10.06 13.52 -1.77
C ILE A 59 -9.81 13.96 -3.20
N TRP A 60 -8.54 13.99 -3.60
CA TRP A 60 -8.20 13.86 -5.01
C TRP A 60 -7.98 12.38 -5.31
N VAL A 61 -8.43 11.93 -6.47
CA VAL A 61 -8.14 10.60 -7.00
C VAL A 61 -7.56 10.79 -8.39
N GLN A 62 -6.40 10.19 -8.63
CA GLN A 62 -5.82 10.05 -9.94
C GLN A 62 -6.19 8.67 -10.49
N LEU A 63 -6.76 8.62 -11.69
CA LEU A 63 -6.99 7.42 -12.48
C LEU A 63 -6.30 7.61 -13.84
N ASP A 64 -5.31 6.77 -14.11
CA ASP A 64 -4.34 6.90 -15.21
C ASP A 64 -3.74 8.33 -15.26
N ASP A 65 -4.08 9.10 -16.30
CA ASP A 65 -3.59 10.47 -16.52
C ASP A 65 -4.57 11.55 -16.03
N LYS A 66 -5.76 11.15 -15.57
CA LYS A 66 -6.78 12.07 -15.08
C LYS A 66 -6.72 12.18 -13.56
N ARG A 67 -6.87 13.40 -13.05
CA ARG A 67 -7.03 13.66 -11.61
C ARG A 67 -8.30 14.44 -11.38
N ASP A 68 -9.19 13.87 -10.58
CA ASP A 68 -10.46 14.47 -10.18
C ASP A 68 -10.49 14.68 -8.66
N VAL A 69 -11.35 15.61 -8.21
CA VAL A 69 -11.59 15.86 -6.79
C VAL A 69 -13.03 15.44 -6.46
N PHE A 70 -13.16 14.58 -5.46
CA PHE A 70 -14.44 14.13 -4.93
C PHE A 70 -14.66 14.76 -3.56
N THR A 71 -15.87 15.22 -3.28
CA THR A 71 -16.24 15.86 -2.00
C THR A 71 -17.62 15.37 -1.60
N VAL A 72 -17.75 14.99 -0.34
CA VAL A 72 -19.03 14.59 0.27
C VAL A 72 -19.26 15.38 1.55
N LYS A 73 -20.53 15.65 1.85
CA LYS A 73 -20.94 16.19 3.15
C LYS A 73 -21.21 15.07 4.13
N GLU A 74 -21.38 15.42 5.39
CA GLU A 74 -21.79 14.45 6.42
C GLU A 74 -23.11 13.77 6.03
N GLY A 75 -23.12 12.43 6.09
CA GLY A 75 -24.25 11.60 5.69
C GLY A 75 -24.34 11.30 4.18
N GLU A 76 -23.49 11.90 3.35
CA GLU A 76 -23.34 11.55 1.93
C GLU A 76 -22.18 10.58 1.73
N THR A 77 -22.24 9.81 0.64
CA THR A 77 -21.15 8.92 0.23
C THR A 77 -20.91 9.04 -1.27
N ALA A 78 -19.66 8.96 -1.69
CA ALA A 78 -19.28 8.84 -3.09
C ALA A 78 -18.37 7.62 -3.24
N GLU A 79 -18.59 6.84 -4.29
CA GLU A 79 -17.76 5.67 -4.58
C GLU A 79 -17.02 5.85 -5.89
N VAL A 80 -15.73 5.55 -5.88
CA VAL A 80 -14.88 5.50 -7.06
C VAL A 80 -14.47 4.05 -7.28
N GLU A 81 -14.89 3.48 -8.42
CA GLU A 81 -14.44 2.17 -8.87
C GLU A 81 -13.11 2.28 -9.60
N VAL A 82 -12.20 1.38 -9.27
CA VAL A 82 -10.85 1.28 -9.83
C VAL A 82 -10.66 -0.12 -10.40
N PRO A 83 -10.89 -0.30 -11.72
CA PRO A 83 -10.72 -1.59 -12.38
C PRO A 83 -9.26 -2.09 -12.35
N PRO A 84 -9.05 -3.40 -12.56
CA PRO A 84 -7.71 -3.95 -12.72
C PRO A 84 -6.91 -3.24 -13.83
N TYR A 85 -5.61 -3.12 -13.63
CA TYR A 85 -4.65 -2.41 -14.50
C TYR A 85 -4.88 -0.89 -14.66
N THR A 86 -5.83 -0.30 -13.94
CA THR A 86 -5.95 1.15 -13.83
C THR A 86 -4.89 1.67 -12.86
N TRP A 87 -4.01 2.55 -13.36
CA TRP A 87 -3.04 3.20 -12.49
C TRP A 87 -3.76 4.22 -11.63
N HIS A 88 -3.59 4.15 -10.31
CA HIS A 88 -4.32 5.04 -9.43
C HIS A 88 -3.49 5.46 -8.22
N GLU A 89 -3.84 6.64 -7.72
CA GLU A 89 -3.31 7.20 -6.49
C GLU A 89 -4.37 8.12 -5.89
N TRP A 90 -4.50 8.16 -4.57
CA TRP A 90 -5.39 9.11 -3.92
C TRP A 90 -4.78 9.70 -2.66
N GLY A 91 -5.35 10.83 -2.24
CA GLY A 91 -4.98 11.51 -1.01
C GLY A 91 -5.94 12.66 -0.71
N ARG A 92 -5.68 13.40 0.39
CA ARG A 92 -6.51 14.54 0.76
C ARG A 92 -6.49 15.63 -0.32
N ALA A 93 -7.66 16.15 -0.70
CA ALA A 93 -7.79 17.28 -1.63
C ALA A 93 -7.19 18.59 -1.07
N SER A 94 -7.21 18.75 0.25
CA SER A 94 -6.75 19.94 0.95
C SER A 94 -5.99 19.57 2.23
N SER A 95 -4.93 20.34 2.52
CA SER A 95 -4.19 20.27 3.78
C SER A 95 -4.95 20.89 4.96
N LYS A 96 -6.02 21.66 4.68
CA LYS A 96 -6.88 22.31 5.67
C LYS A 96 -8.25 21.63 5.75
N GLY A 97 -8.99 21.93 6.82
CA GLY A 97 -10.33 21.38 7.09
C GLY A 97 -10.28 20.15 7.97
N ASP A 98 -11.42 19.48 8.10
CA ASP A 98 -11.59 18.32 8.97
C ASP A 98 -10.90 17.06 8.41
N ASP A 99 -10.88 16.01 9.22
CA ASP A 99 -10.40 14.70 8.84
C ASP A 99 -11.18 14.15 7.64
N VAL A 100 -10.48 13.41 6.79
CA VAL A 100 -11.02 12.75 5.61
C VAL A 100 -11.12 11.28 5.89
N GLU A 101 -12.26 10.68 5.58
CA GLU A 101 -12.55 9.28 5.86
C GLU A 101 -12.95 8.57 4.56
N VAL A 102 -12.24 7.49 4.25
CA VAL A 102 -12.44 6.65 3.07
C VAL A 102 -12.48 5.19 3.53
N VAL A 103 -13.46 4.44 3.04
CA VAL A 103 -13.48 2.99 3.18
C VAL A 103 -12.99 2.37 1.89
N GLU A 104 -11.90 1.63 1.97
CA GLU A 104 -11.36 0.85 0.85
C GLU A 104 -11.86 -0.58 0.91
N ARG A 105 -12.35 -1.10 -0.22
CA ARG A 105 -12.75 -2.51 -0.38
C ARG A 105 -12.24 -3.06 -1.71
N THR A 106 -12.21 -4.38 -1.87
CA THR A 106 -11.82 -5.05 -3.11
C THR A 106 -12.84 -6.09 -3.54
N ASP A 107 -12.91 -6.35 -4.83
CA ASP A 107 -13.57 -7.53 -5.41
C ASP A 107 -12.52 -8.35 -6.18
N PRO A 108 -12.24 -9.62 -5.80
CA PRO A 108 -12.89 -10.38 -4.72
C PRO A 108 -12.61 -9.84 -3.30
N GLU A 109 -13.56 -10.08 -2.39
CA GLU A 109 -13.43 -9.78 -0.95
C GLU A 109 -12.77 -10.96 -0.22
N ASP A 110 -11.50 -11.24 -0.54
CA ASP A 110 -10.79 -12.43 -0.05
C ASP A 110 -9.91 -12.17 1.20
N GLY A 111 -9.94 -10.95 1.72
CA GLY A 111 -9.20 -10.50 2.90
C GLY A 111 -7.76 -10.04 2.62
N ASP A 112 -7.25 -10.14 1.39
CA ASP A 112 -5.86 -9.78 1.07
C ASP A 112 -5.55 -8.31 1.34
N LYS A 113 -6.53 -7.43 1.16
CA LYS A 113 -6.36 -6.00 1.48
C LYS A 113 -6.01 -5.76 2.95
N ALA A 114 -6.66 -6.44 3.90
CA ALA A 114 -6.32 -6.30 5.31
C ALA A 114 -4.93 -6.87 5.63
N VAL A 115 -4.61 -8.04 5.07
CA VAL A 115 -3.29 -8.68 5.14
C VAL A 115 -2.19 -7.75 4.63
N PHE A 116 -2.44 -7.05 3.53
CA PHE A 116 -1.55 -6.05 2.98
C PHE A 116 -1.28 -4.92 3.97
N PHE A 117 -2.31 -4.28 4.51
CA PHE A 117 -2.13 -3.16 5.42
C PHE A 117 -1.46 -3.57 6.73
N TRP A 118 -1.73 -4.76 7.27
CA TRP A 118 -1.01 -5.29 8.42
C TRP A 118 0.49 -5.42 8.15
N ASN A 119 0.89 -6.03 7.03
CA ASN A 119 2.30 -6.26 6.73
C ASN A 119 3.04 -4.99 6.31
N LEU A 120 2.42 -4.14 5.50
CA LEU A 120 2.93 -2.82 5.11
C LEU A 120 3.25 -1.99 6.35
N ASN A 121 2.27 -1.83 7.24
CA ASN A 121 2.43 -1.04 8.45
C ASN A 121 3.38 -1.71 9.45
N GLY A 122 3.32 -3.03 9.58
CA GLY A 122 4.22 -3.79 10.44
C GLY A 122 5.68 -3.51 10.10
N VAL A 123 6.05 -3.58 8.82
CA VAL A 123 7.41 -3.26 8.35
C VAL A 123 7.79 -1.81 8.65
N ILE A 124 6.92 -0.85 8.33
CA ILE A 124 7.20 0.59 8.51
C ILE A 124 7.36 0.94 9.99
N LEU A 125 6.48 0.43 10.86
CA LEU A 125 6.45 0.77 12.28
C LEU A 125 7.48 0.00 13.11
N ASP A 126 7.88 -1.20 12.68
CA ASP A 126 8.95 -1.95 13.35
C ASP A 126 10.36 -1.58 12.86
N ALA A 127 10.50 -0.84 11.75
CA ALA A 127 11.81 -0.42 11.23
C ALA A 127 12.69 0.31 12.26
N PRO A 128 12.19 1.27 13.08
CA PRO A 128 12.99 1.89 14.14
C PRO A 128 13.47 0.89 15.21
N LYS A 129 12.67 -0.14 15.52
CA LYS A 129 13.05 -1.20 16.47
C LYS A 129 14.17 -2.07 15.91
N MET A 130 14.22 -2.26 14.59
CA MET A 130 15.32 -3.00 13.95
C MET A 130 16.67 -2.30 14.12
N LEU A 131 16.70 -0.97 14.15
CA LEU A 131 17.93 -0.21 14.47
C LEU A 131 18.40 -0.44 15.90
N SER A 132 17.50 -0.72 16.83
CA SER A 132 17.83 -0.98 18.23
C SER A 132 18.39 -2.38 18.48
N ASN A 133 18.41 -3.26 17.47
CA ASN A 133 19.05 -4.58 17.57
C ASN A 133 20.57 -4.44 17.65
N SER A 134 21.20 -5.25 18.51
CA SER A 134 22.59 -5.12 18.94
C SER A 134 23.65 -5.15 17.83
N LEU A 135 23.35 -5.73 16.66
CA LEU A 135 24.27 -5.78 15.52
C LEU A 135 24.17 -4.55 14.61
N VAL A 136 22.95 -4.08 14.31
CA VAL A 136 22.74 -2.88 13.46
C VAL A 136 23.04 -1.60 14.26
N ALA A 137 22.72 -1.59 15.55
CA ALA A 137 23.02 -0.50 16.47
C ALA A 137 24.53 -0.19 16.57
N ARG A 138 25.40 -1.16 16.26
CA ARG A 138 26.86 -1.00 16.27
C ARG A 138 27.40 -0.33 14.99
N LEU A 139 26.59 -0.24 13.94
CA LEU A 139 27.01 0.43 12.70
C LEU A 139 27.02 1.95 12.88
N PRO A 140 27.89 2.69 12.17
CA PRO A 140 27.80 4.14 12.05
C PRO A 140 26.41 4.58 11.57
N SER A 141 25.89 5.71 12.07
CA SER A 141 24.52 6.17 11.78
C SER A 141 24.19 6.31 10.30
N ARG A 142 25.17 6.65 9.45
CA ARG A 142 24.98 6.70 7.99
C ARG A 142 24.71 5.33 7.38
N LEU A 143 25.37 4.28 7.87
CA LEU A 143 25.16 2.91 7.42
C LEU A 143 23.86 2.32 7.97
N GLN A 144 23.44 2.73 9.17
CA GLN A 144 22.11 2.40 9.71
C GLN A 144 20.99 2.98 8.83
N GLY A 145 21.11 4.25 8.44
CA GLY A 145 20.18 4.90 7.52
C GLY A 145 20.13 4.18 6.17
N LEU A 146 21.28 3.97 5.54
CA LEU A 146 21.39 3.26 4.27
C LEU A 146 20.79 1.84 4.35
N PHE A 147 21.02 1.13 5.47
CA PHE A 147 20.42 -0.19 5.67
C PHE A 147 18.90 -0.12 5.68
N LEU A 148 18.29 0.82 6.41
CA LEU A 148 16.83 0.98 6.40
C LEU A 148 16.30 1.40 5.03
N ASP A 149 16.99 2.33 4.37
CA ASP A 149 16.63 2.84 3.04
C ASP A 149 16.63 1.73 1.98
N MET A 150 17.37 0.63 2.20
CA MET A 150 17.32 -0.56 1.35
C MET A 150 16.35 -1.63 1.88
N TRP A 151 16.34 -1.86 3.20
CA TRP A 151 15.61 -2.94 3.84
C TRP A 151 14.10 -2.74 3.79
N ILE A 152 13.63 -1.51 4.04
CA ILE A 152 12.20 -1.19 4.01
C ILE A 152 11.67 -1.39 2.59
N PRO A 153 12.21 -0.75 1.54
CA PRO A 153 11.71 -0.97 0.17
C PRO A 153 11.77 -2.43 -0.25
N LEU A 154 12.83 -3.18 0.10
CA LEU A 154 12.90 -4.60 -0.22
C LEU A 154 11.73 -5.39 0.39
N ASN A 155 11.43 -5.18 1.67
CA ASN A 155 10.28 -5.84 2.32
C ASN A 155 8.96 -5.42 1.65
N LEU A 156 8.79 -4.12 1.39
CA LEU A 156 7.58 -3.61 0.75
C LEU A 156 7.40 -4.16 -0.66
N PHE A 157 8.45 -4.25 -1.47
CA PHE A 157 8.37 -4.83 -2.82
C PHE A 157 8.01 -6.32 -2.80
N VAL A 158 8.50 -7.07 -1.82
CA VAL A 158 8.07 -8.46 -1.62
C VAL A 158 6.58 -8.49 -1.26
N ILE A 159 6.10 -7.65 -0.34
CA ILE A 159 4.67 -7.56 0.01
C ILE A 159 3.83 -7.22 -1.23
N PHE A 160 4.21 -6.16 -1.96
CA PHE A 160 3.51 -5.62 -3.13
C PHE A 160 3.32 -6.66 -4.23
N ARG A 161 4.34 -7.48 -4.48
CA ARG A 161 4.25 -8.54 -5.49
C ARG A 161 3.21 -9.61 -5.14
N TYR A 162 3.10 -9.96 -3.86
CA TYR A 162 2.30 -11.12 -3.42
C TYR A 162 0.88 -10.75 -2.98
N LEU A 163 0.60 -9.48 -2.73
CA LEU A 163 -0.71 -8.97 -2.29
C LEU A 163 -1.28 -7.95 -3.27
N ASP A 164 -1.06 -8.21 -4.56
CA ASP A 164 -1.69 -7.52 -5.69
C ASP A 164 -1.62 -5.98 -5.65
N ASN A 165 -0.48 -5.39 -5.25
CA ASN A 165 -0.37 -3.94 -5.08
C ASN A 165 0.87 -3.40 -5.79
N VAL A 166 0.86 -3.40 -7.13
CA VAL A 166 2.06 -3.18 -7.95
C VAL A 166 2.35 -1.68 -8.11
N PRO A 167 3.48 -1.16 -7.59
CA PRO A 167 3.80 0.26 -7.70
C PRO A 167 4.26 0.63 -9.12
N VAL A 168 3.94 1.84 -9.55
CA VAL A 168 4.47 2.43 -10.78
C VAL A 168 5.79 3.13 -10.48
N PHE A 169 6.91 2.60 -10.96
CA PHE A 169 8.24 3.14 -10.63
C PHE A 169 8.68 4.35 -11.46
N LEU A 170 8.44 4.34 -12.78
CA LEU A 170 8.99 5.34 -13.70
C LEU A 170 7.93 6.33 -14.20
N ASN A 171 6.71 5.85 -14.52
CA ASN A 171 5.65 6.67 -15.10
C ASN A 171 6.16 7.43 -16.35
N ALA A 172 6.69 6.66 -17.31
CA ALA A 172 7.37 7.17 -18.49
C ALA A 172 6.48 8.08 -19.34
N GLN A 173 5.16 7.83 -19.35
CA GLN A 173 4.19 8.66 -20.06
C GLN A 173 4.20 10.12 -19.56
N LYS A 174 4.20 10.31 -18.24
CA LYS A 174 4.26 11.64 -17.62
C LYS A 174 5.64 12.27 -17.79
N LEU A 175 6.70 11.47 -17.64
CA LEU A 175 8.08 11.93 -17.79
C LEU A 175 8.36 12.49 -19.20
N LEU A 176 7.83 11.83 -20.24
CA LEU A 176 8.04 12.20 -21.64
C LEU A 176 6.94 13.14 -22.18
N SER A 177 5.95 13.52 -21.36
CA SER A 177 4.83 14.42 -21.73
C SER A 177 4.16 14.04 -23.07
N VAL A 178 4.00 12.74 -23.32
CA VAL A 178 3.50 12.22 -24.60
C VAL A 178 1.99 12.38 -24.68
N SER A 179 1.48 12.97 -25.75
CA SER A 179 0.05 13.14 -26.00
C SER A 179 -0.56 12.05 -26.90
N ASN A 180 0.26 11.36 -27.70
CA ASN A 180 -0.20 10.31 -28.62
C ASN A 180 -0.61 9.04 -27.86
N VAL A 181 -1.83 8.54 -28.13
CA VAL A 181 -2.46 7.39 -27.44
C VAL A 181 -1.67 6.08 -27.62
N ASP A 182 -1.19 5.80 -28.83
CA ASP A 182 -0.44 4.58 -29.11
C ASP A 182 0.89 4.56 -28.36
N THR A 183 1.59 5.69 -28.38
CA THR A 183 2.86 5.84 -27.64
C THR A 183 2.63 5.78 -26.13
N LYS A 184 1.56 6.39 -25.61
CA LYS A 184 1.16 6.26 -24.20
C LYS A 184 0.96 4.80 -23.81
N THR A 185 0.21 4.06 -24.62
CA THR A 185 -0.06 2.64 -24.38
C THR A 185 1.23 1.82 -24.33
N ARG A 186 2.15 2.05 -25.28
CA ARG A 186 3.47 1.38 -25.29
C ARG A 186 4.30 1.71 -24.07
N LEU A 187 4.33 2.97 -23.65
CA LEU A 187 5.04 3.39 -22.43
C LEU A 187 4.41 2.76 -21.18
N LYS A 188 3.06 2.66 -21.10
CA LYS A 188 2.37 1.92 -20.04
C LYS A 188 2.87 0.48 -19.96
N SER A 189 2.96 -0.21 -21.10
CA SER A 189 3.45 -1.59 -21.16
C SER A 189 4.92 -1.71 -20.71
N VAL A 190 5.77 -0.73 -21.04
CA VAL A 190 7.16 -0.68 -20.56
C VAL A 190 7.20 -0.49 -19.04
N ASP A 191 6.40 0.42 -18.48
CA ASP A 191 6.30 0.64 -17.04
C ASP A 191 5.79 -0.60 -16.29
N ILE A 192 4.80 -1.31 -16.84
CA ILE A 192 4.30 -2.59 -16.31
C ILE A 192 5.43 -3.63 -16.28
N ALA A 193 6.11 -3.84 -17.42
CA ALA A 193 7.20 -4.80 -17.52
C ALA A 193 8.36 -4.48 -16.56
N LEU A 194 8.72 -3.19 -16.46
CA LEU A 194 9.74 -2.72 -15.54
C LEU A 194 9.35 -3.00 -14.08
N SER A 195 8.12 -2.70 -13.69
CA SER A 195 7.67 -2.88 -12.31
C SER A 195 7.65 -4.36 -11.93
N HIS A 196 7.15 -5.24 -12.82
CA HIS A 196 7.26 -6.68 -12.61
C HIS A 196 8.72 -7.14 -12.49
N PHE A 197 9.62 -6.62 -13.34
CA PHE A 197 11.03 -6.99 -13.27
C PHE A 197 11.65 -6.58 -11.94
N VAL A 198 11.42 -5.34 -11.48
CA VAL A 198 11.90 -4.84 -10.18
C VAL A 198 11.34 -5.67 -9.03
N LEU A 199 10.03 -5.90 -8.99
CA LEU A 199 9.39 -6.73 -7.98
C LEU A 199 9.88 -8.19 -8.03
N TRP A 200 10.20 -8.69 -9.24
CA TRP A 200 10.70 -10.03 -9.43
C TRP A 200 12.09 -10.21 -8.80
N VAL A 201 13.01 -9.29 -9.12
CA VAL A 201 14.35 -9.26 -8.52
C VAL A 201 14.25 -9.10 -7.00
N ALA A 202 13.45 -8.15 -6.53
CA ALA A 202 13.28 -7.88 -5.10
C ALA A 202 12.75 -9.11 -4.35
N SER A 203 11.77 -9.81 -4.91
CA SER A 203 11.21 -11.02 -4.30
C SER A 203 12.20 -12.18 -4.31
N TRP A 204 13.02 -12.31 -5.35
CA TRP A 204 14.08 -13.33 -5.40
C TRP A 204 15.15 -13.06 -4.35
N VAL A 205 15.62 -11.81 -4.23
CA VAL A 205 16.55 -11.39 -3.17
C VAL A 205 15.94 -11.61 -1.79
N GLY A 206 14.69 -11.18 -1.59
CA GLY A 206 13.96 -11.37 -0.35
C GLY A 206 13.85 -12.84 0.04
N TRP A 207 13.52 -13.72 -0.91
CA TRP A 207 13.47 -15.16 -0.68
C TRP A 207 14.83 -15.72 -0.25
N MET A 208 15.94 -15.32 -0.90
CA MET A 208 17.29 -15.79 -0.54
C MET A 208 17.68 -15.45 0.90
N ILE A 209 17.21 -14.31 1.41
CA ILE A 209 17.50 -13.87 2.79
C ILE A 209 16.37 -14.22 3.78
N GLY A 210 15.39 -15.01 3.35
CA GLY A 210 14.31 -15.51 4.21
C GLY A 210 13.16 -14.54 4.48
N LEU A 211 13.03 -13.45 3.72
CA LEU A 211 11.86 -12.57 3.80
C LEU A 211 10.61 -13.30 3.34
N GLN A 212 9.54 -13.12 4.10
CA GLN A 212 8.20 -13.61 3.77
C GLN A 212 7.30 -12.42 3.42
N PRO A 213 6.45 -12.55 2.38
CA PRO A 213 5.50 -11.49 2.02
C PRO A 213 4.46 -11.25 3.11
N VAL A 214 4.07 -12.29 3.84
CA VAL A 214 3.13 -12.20 4.96
C VAL A 214 3.78 -12.79 6.20
N GLN A 215 3.77 -12.03 7.29
CA GLN A 215 4.42 -12.37 8.55
C GLN A 215 3.39 -12.53 9.66
N THR A 216 3.43 -13.65 10.37
CA THR A 216 2.56 -13.96 11.51
C THR A 216 2.69 -12.96 12.66
N ARG A 217 3.84 -12.28 12.77
CA ARG A 217 4.03 -11.22 13.78
C ARG A 217 3.26 -9.92 13.51
N TYR A 218 2.74 -9.77 12.28
CA TYR A 218 1.99 -8.60 11.82
C TYR A 218 0.55 -8.93 11.46
N THR A 219 0.24 -10.18 11.15
CA THR A 219 -1.07 -10.63 10.67
C THR A 219 -1.73 -11.51 11.73
N PRO A 220 -3.00 -11.29 12.13
CA PRO A 220 -3.64 -12.18 13.08
C PRO A 220 -3.78 -13.61 12.55
N ASP A 221 -3.83 -14.57 13.46
CA ASP A 221 -3.61 -15.99 13.13
C ASP A 221 -4.67 -16.57 12.19
N ALA A 222 -5.92 -16.14 12.32
CA ALA A 222 -7.02 -16.61 11.48
C ALA A 222 -6.84 -16.16 10.02
N GLU A 223 -6.56 -14.89 9.82
CA GLU A 223 -6.34 -14.27 8.51
C GLU A 223 -5.05 -14.79 7.86
N TYR A 224 -4.00 -15.01 8.67
CA TYR A 224 -2.78 -15.65 8.19
C TYR A 224 -3.04 -17.08 7.69
N ALA A 225 -3.79 -17.88 8.46
CA ALA A 225 -4.11 -19.25 8.11
C ALA A 225 -4.95 -19.33 6.84
N GLU A 226 -5.96 -18.46 6.72
CA GLU A 226 -6.80 -18.36 5.52
C GLU A 226 -6.00 -17.98 4.28
N TRP A 227 -5.20 -16.91 4.37
CA TRP A 227 -4.29 -16.49 3.29
C TRP A 227 -3.36 -17.63 2.88
N HIS A 228 -2.71 -18.28 3.84
CA HIS A 228 -1.76 -19.36 3.58
C HIS A 228 -2.43 -20.58 2.92
N MET A 229 -3.67 -20.92 3.30
CA MET A 229 -4.44 -21.98 2.66
C MET A 229 -4.77 -21.65 1.21
N ARG A 230 -5.20 -20.41 0.92
CA ARG A 230 -5.46 -19.96 -0.46
C ARG A 230 -4.20 -20.08 -1.32
N GLN A 231 -3.06 -19.57 -0.83
CA GLN A 231 -1.80 -19.60 -1.58
C GLN A 231 -1.30 -21.03 -1.90
N ARG A 232 -1.60 -22.03 -1.05
CA ARG A 232 -1.25 -23.44 -1.34
C ARG A 232 -2.15 -24.08 -2.38
N LYS A 233 -3.38 -23.61 -2.54
CA LYS A 233 -4.34 -24.15 -3.51
C LYS A 233 -3.99 -23.77 -4.96
N TYR A 234 -3.25 -22.66 -5.13
CA TYR A 234 -2.88 -22.11 -6.43
C TYR A 234 -1.37 -22.25 -6.76
N LYS A 235 -0.62 -23.04 -5.97
CA LYS A 235 0.75 -23.48 -6.26
C LYS A 235 0.75 -24.92 -6.78
#